data_AF-A0A2K1Q5Y4-F1
#
_entry.id   AF-A0A2K1Q5Y4-F1
#
_cell.length_a   1.000
_cell.length_b   1.000
_cell.length_c   1.000
_cell.angle_alpha   90.00
_cell.angle_beta   90.00
_cell.angle_gamma   90.00
#
_symmetry.space_group_name_H-M   'P 1'
#
loop_
_entity.id
_entity.type
_entity.pdbx_description
1 polymer ?
#
loop_
_entity_poly.entity_id
_entity_poly.type
_entity_poly.pdbx_seq_one_letter_code
_entity_poly.pdbx_strand_id
1 'polypeptide(L)'
;MLRLIYLLLFSLSLPVNAMSVEEELAQVKYFSLGYNGFVASKSEGELLYEKILSAINPEEVFLRIIWSERATNESKLYAACGLWTINKKIPGEFTPAKGYVTVLQGDILRKEDFEEYFFRIKERGCT
;
A
#
# COMPACT_ATOMS: atom_id res chain seq x y z
N MET A 1 -54.67 3.33 -15.76
CA MET A 1 -53.60 3.25 -14.74
C MET A 1 -52.41 2.45 -15.27
N LEU A 2 -51.70 2.91 -16.31
CA LEU A 2 -50.50 2.18 -16.78
C LEU A 2 -49.57 3.07 -17.64
N ARG A 3 -49.31 4.31 -17.19
CA ARG A 3 -48.38 5.21 -17.91
C ARG A 3 -47.37 5.96 -17.03
N LEU A 4 -47.41 5.79 -15.70
CA LEU A 4 -46.51 6.48 -14.77
C LEU A 4 -45.39 5.62 -14.17
N ILE A 5 -45.27 4.34 -14.52
CA ILE A 5 -44.31 3.42 -13.86
C ILE A 5 -42.94 3.36 -14.57
N TYR A 6 -42.82 3.83 -15.82
CA TYR A 6 -41.56 3.73 -16.57
C TYR A 6 -40.51 4.82 -16.26
N LEU A 7 -40.81 5.80 -15.40
CA LEU A 7 -39.93 6.95 -15.14
C LEU A 7 -39.05 6.82 -13.87
N LEU A 8 -39.11 5.69 -13.16
CA LEU A 8 -38.38 5.49 -11.90
C LEU A 8 -37.18 4.53 -11.95
N LEU A 9 -36.79 4.06 -13.14
CA LEU A 9 -35.69 3.10 -13.32
C LEU A 9 -34.48 3.67 -14.06
N PHE A 10 -34.37 4.99 -14.22
CA PHE A 10 -33.08 5.62 -14.51
C PHE A 10 -32.32 5.77 -13.19
N SER A 11 -31.95 4.63 -12.61
CA SER A 11 -31.01 4.55 -11.49
C SER A 11 -29.76 5.34 -11.88
N LEU A 12 -29.42 6.35 -11.07
CA LEU A 12 -28.14 7.04 -11.13
C LEU A 12 -27.02 5.99 -11.07
N SER A 13 -26.47 5.62 -12.21
CA SER A 13 -25.17 4.98 -12.28
C SER A 13 -24.12 6.06 -12.01
N LEU A 14 -23.87 6.33 -10.73
CA LEU A 14 -22.63 7.01 -10.36
C LEU A 14 -21.48 6.16 -10.89
N PRO A 15 -20.55 6.71 -11.69
CA PRO A 15 -19.35 5.97 -12.03
C PRO A 15 -18.64 5.65 -10.72
N VAL A 16 -18.52 4.36 -10.39
CA VAL A 16 -17.50 3.91 -9.46
C VAL A 16 -16.18 4.24 -10.15
N ASN A 17 -15.56 5.35 -9.76
CA ASN A 17 -14.17 5.58 -10.09
C ASN A 17 -13.39 4.44 -9.45
N ALA A 18 -12.92 3.50 -10.26
CA ALA A 18 -11.97 2.50 -9.81
C ALA A 18 -10.78 3.25 -9.23
N MET A 19 -10.48 2.97 -7.97
CA MET A 19 -9.36 3.59 -7.28
C MET A 19 -8.07 3.20 -8.00
N SER A 20 -7.11 4.11 -8.11
CA SER A 20 -5.83 3.77 -8.72
C SER A 20 -5.05 2.81 -7.83
N VAL A 21 -4.13 2.03 -8.42
CA VAL A 21 -3.24 1.12 -7.65
C VAL A 21 -2.45 1.88 -6.59
N GLU A 22 -2.06 3.14 -6.86
CA GLU A 22 -1.41 4.02 -5.89
C GLU A 22 -2.31 4.35 -4.70
N GLU A 23 -3.57 4.72 -4.96
CA GLU A 23 -4.55 5.04 -3.92
C GLU A 23 -4.96 3.80 -3.12
N GLU A 24 -5.07 2.63 -3.77
CA GLU A 24 -5.26 1.32 -3.12
C GLU A 24 -4.10 1.02 -2.19
N LEU A 25 -2.86 1.09 -2.69
CA LEU A 25 -1.68 0.84 -1.86
C LEU A 25 -1.58 1.85 -0.72
N ALA A 26 -1.90 3.13 -0.95
CA ALA A 26 -1.83 4.17 0.07
C ALA A 26 -2.75 3.90 1.28
N GLN A 27 -3.78 3.07 1.14
CA GLN A 27 -4.78 2.85 2.18
C GLN A 27 -4.65 1.53 2.95
N VAL A 28 -3.70 0.64 2.59
CA VAL A 28 -3.56 -0.69 3.21
C VAL A 28 -3.33 -0.61 4.72
N LYS A 29 -3.79 -1.62 5.45
CA LYS A 29 -3.82 -1.63 6.93
C LYS A 29 -2.80 -2.57 7.58
N TYR A 30 -2.07 -3.33 6.77
CA TYR A 30 -0.99 -4.19 7.22
C TYR A 30 0.10 -4.24 6.15
N PHE A 31 1.35 -4.28 6.59
CA PHE A 31 2.52 -4.48 5.77
C PHE A 31 2.88 -5.97 5.74
N SER A 32 3.17 -6.51 4.57
CA SER A 32 3.55 -7.92 4.43
C SER A 32 4.23 -8.15 3.09
N LEU A 33 5.41 -8.76 3.12
CA LEU A 33 6.10 -9.21 1.93
C LEU A 33 6.45 -10.68 2.08
N GLY A 34 6.38 -11.41 0.99
CA GLY A 34 6.55 -12.85 0.97
C GLY A 34 5.26 -13.62 1.24
N TYR A 35 5.39 -14.95 1.20
CA TYR A 35 4.24 -15.83 1.33
C TYR A 35 3.79 -15.97 2.79
N ASN A 36 2.48 -15.83 2.98
CA ASN A 36 1.82 -15.93 4.27
C ASN A 36 0.83 -17.10 4.30
N GLY A 37 0.52 -17.56 5.52
CA GLY A 37 -0.44 -18.61 5.80
C GLY A 37 0.03 -20.04 5.45
N PHE A 38 -0.83 -21.01 5.77
CA PHE A 38 -0.57 -22.43 5.49
C PHE A 38 -0.57 -22.74 3.99
N VAL A 39 -1.47 -22.09 3.25
CA VAL A 39 -1.43 -22.05 1.78
C VAL A 39 -0.75 -20.75 1.41
N ALA A 40 0.53 -20.86 1.00
CA ALA A 40 1.38 -19.75 0.64
C ALA A 40 0.66 -18.77 -0.32
N SER A 41 0.31 -17.60 0.19
CA SER A 41 -0.31 -16.53 -0.60
C SER A 41 0.32 -15.17 -0.31
N LYS A 42 0.41 -14.34 -1.35
CA LYS A 42 0.87 -12.95 -1.22
C LYS A 42 -0.25 -12.09 -0.68
N SER A 43 0.12 -11.09 0.11
CA SER A 43 -0.86 -10.12 0.61
C SER A 43 -1.41 -9.24 -0.51
N GLU A 44 -2.59 -8.65 -0.31
CA GLU A 44 -3.15 -7.67 -1.25
C GLU A 44 -2.20 -6.47 -1.44
N GLY A 45 -1.60 -5.98 -0.34
CA GLY A 45 -0.62 -4.90 -0.39
C GLY A 45 0.63 -5.27 -1.19
N GLU A 46 1.12 -6.50 -1.08
CA GLU A 46 2.24 -7.00 -1.88
C GLU A 46 1.90 -7.07 -3.37
N LEU A 47 0.69 -7.53 -3.72
CA LEU A 47 0.25 -7.55 -5.11
C LEU A 47 0.17 -6.14 -5.72
N LEU A 48 -0.30 -5.16 -4.94
CA LEU A 48 -0.33 -3.75 -5.35
C LEU A 48 1.08 -3.16 -5.48
N TYR A 49 1.95 -3.47 -4.52
CA TYR A 49 3.37 -3.11 -4.55
C TYR A 49 4.09 -3.64 -5.80
N GLU A 50 3.89 -4.92 -6.15
CA GLU A 50 4.48 -5.54 -7.34
C GLU A 50 3.95 -4.95 -8.66
N LYS A 51 2.66 -4.61 -8.69
CA LYS A 51 2.06 -3.88 -9.81
C LYS A 51 2.73 -2.52 -10.00
N ILE A 52 2.96 -1.77 -8.91
CA ILE A 52 3.66 -0.48 -8.99
C ILE A 52 5.10 -0.67 -9.44
N LEU A 53 5.84 -1.63 -8.89
CA LEU A 53 7.21 -1.94 -9.33
C LEU A 53 7.33 -2.20 -10.83
N SER A 54 6.29 -2.78 -11.43
CA SER A 54 6.25 -3.13 -12.87
C SER A 54 5.73 -1.99 -13.76
N ALA A 55 5.33 -0.85 -13.17
CA ALA A 55 4.77 0.29 -13.90
C ALA A 55 5.86 1.16 -14.54
N ILE A 56 5.43 2.13 -15.35
CA ILE A 56 6.31 3.21 -15.83
C ILE A 56 6.57 4.15 -14.64
N ASN A 57 7.85 4.49 -14.41
CA ASN A 57 8.30 5.37 -13.34
C ASN A 57 7.86 4.93 -11.91
N PRO A 58 8.17 3.69 -11.49
CA PRO A 58 7.75 3.16 -10.20
C PRO A 58 8.28 3.96 -9.01
N GLU A 59 9.48 4.53 -9.16
CA GLU A 59 10.11 5.40 -8.16
C GLU A 59 9.22 6.60 -7.82
N GLU A 60 8.67 7.29 -8.84
CA GLU A 60 7.83 8.48 -8.63
C GLU A 60 6.56 8.14 -7.84
N VAL A 61 5.96 6.99 -8.10
CA VAL A 61 4.79 6.50 -7.35
C VAL A 61 5.13 6.27 -5.88
N PHE A 62 6.23 5.56 -5.60
CA PHE A 62 6.63 5.31 -4.22
C PHE A 62 7.05 6.59 -3.48
N LEU A 63 7.68 7.54 -4.17
CA LEU A 63 7.95 8.88 -3.64
C LEU A 63 6.64 9.58 -3.24
N ARG A 64 5.61 9.58 -4.07
CA ARG A 64 4.30 10.15 -3.67
C ARG A 64 3.70 9.47 -2.45
N ILE A 65 3.76 8.14 -2.36
CA ILE A 65 3.22 7.39 -1.22
C ILE A 65 3.99 7.70 0.07
N ILE A 66 5.33 7.71 0.04
CA ILE A 66 6.12 7.90 1.26
C ILE A 66 5.88 9.29 1.87
N TRP A 67 5.72 10.33 1.04
CA TRP A 67 5.44 11.71 1.48
C TRP A 67 3.97 12.03 1.70
N SER A 68 3.05 11.13 1.36
CA SER A 68 1.62 11.38 1.54
C SER A 68 1.23 11.41 3.02
N GLU A 69 0.56 12.48 3.45
CA GLU A 69 -0.07 12.56 4.78
C GLU A 69 -1.27 11.62 4.92
N ARG A 70 -1.87 11.21 3.79
CA ARG A 70 -3.03 10.32 3.76
C ARG A 70 -2.66 8.85 3.72
N ALA A 71 -1.41 8.53 3.37
CA ALA A 71 -0.93 7.16 3.35
C ALA A 71 -0.75 6.62 4.77
N THR A 72 -1.17 5.38 4.99
CA THR A 72 -0.93 4.69 6.27
C THR A 72 0.57 4.45 6.48
N ASN A 73 0.97 4.16 7.71
CA ASN A 73 2.36 3.83 7.99
C ASN A 73 2.78 2.54 7.25
N GLU A 74 1.86 1.57 7.11
CA GLU A 74 2.08 0.34 6.36
C GLU A 74 2.34 0.60 4.87
N SER A 75 1.57 1.49 4.26
CA SER A 75 1.79 1.95 2.88
C SER A 75 3.16 2.62 2.72
N LYS A 76 3.57 3.40 3.72
CA LYS A 76 4.91 4.03 3.73
C LYS A 76 6.03 3.01 3.86
N LEU A 77 5.81 1.88 4.54
CA LEU A 77 6.76 0.76 4.52
C LEU A 77 6.84 0.09 3.15
N TYR A 78 5.73 -0.13 2.44
CA TYR A 78 5.78 -0.60 1.05
C TYR A 78 6.53 0.38 0.14
N ALA A 79 6.31 1.69 0.30
CA ALA A 79 7.03 2.70 -0.45
C ALA A 79 8.53 2.71 -0.14
N ALA A 80 8.90 2.60 1.13
CA ALA A 80 10.28 2.44 1.58
C ALA A 80 10.94 1.22 0.92
N CYS A 81 10.25 0.07 0.91
CA CYS A 81 10.71 -1.13 0.21
C CYS A 81 10.87 -0.92 -1.29
N GLY A 82 9.93 -0.22 -1.92
CA GLY A 82 9.96 0.06 -3.36
C GLY A 82 11.18 0.87 -3.74
N LEU A 83 11.40 1.98 -3.04
CA LEU A 83 12.55 2.86 -3.25
C LEU A 83 13.88 2.14 -3.00
N TRP A 84 13.96 1.35 -1.92
CA TRP A 84 15.14 0.53 -1.65
C TRP A 84 15.35 -0.56 -2.70
N THR A 85 14.29 -1.16 -3.23
CA THR A 85 14.38 -2.20 -4.26
C THR A 85 14.93 -1.63 -5.57
N ILE A 86 14.45 -0.45 -5.97
CA ILE A 86 14.84 0.22 -7.22
C ILE A 86 16.28 0.74 -7.13
N ASN A 87 16.60 1.51 -6.10
CA ASN A 87 17.83 2.31 -6.06
C ASN A 87 18.74 2.05 -4.83
N LYS A 88 18.37 1.10 -3.95
CA LYS A 88 19.06 0.85 -2.66
C LYS A 88 19.16 2.09 -1.77
N LYS A 89 18.27 3.05 -1.99
CA LYS A 89 18.24 4.34 -1.31
C LYS A 89 16.81 4.74 -1.01
N ILE A 90 16.63 5.34 0.15
CA ILE A 90 15.39 6.00 0.56
C ILE A 90 15.77 7.47 0.82
N PRO A 91 14.95 8.44 0.40
CA PRO A 91 15.23 9.86 0.64
C PRO A 91 15.59 10.12 2.09
N GLY A 92 16.79 10.68 2.32
CA GLY A 92 17.33 10.89 3.67
C GLY A 92 16.53 11.88 4.50
N GLU A 93 15.78 12.78 3.84
CA GLU A 93 14.92 13.79 4.45
C GLU A 93 13.60 13.21 4.99
N PHE A 94 13.19 12.02 4.55
CA PHE A 94 12.00 11.40 5.10
C PHE A 94 12.26 10.90 6.52
N THR A 95 11.48 11.42 7.46
CA THR A 95 11.48 11.00 8.87
C THR A 95 10.15 10.32 9.16
N PRO A 96 10.13 9.04 9.58
CA PRO A 96 8.89 8.36 9.94
C PRO A 96 8.23 9.06 11.13
N ALA A 97 6.89 9.15 11.09
CA ALA A 97 6.13 9.68 12.22
C ALA A 97 6.17 8.69 13.40
N LYS A 98 5.98 9.18 14.62
CA LYS A 98 5.79 8.30 15.78
C LYS A 98 4.54 7.45 15.59
N GLY A 99 4.60 6.18 15.96
CA GLY A 99 3.45 5.30 15.92
C GLY A 99 3.82 3.86 15.65
N TYR A 100 2.81 3.09 15.26
CA TYR A 100 2.96 1.66 15.01
C TYR A 100 2.59 1.31 13.58
N VAL A 101 3.05 0.15 13.15
CA VAL A 101 2.64 -0.55 11.93
C VAL A 101 2.13 -1.93 12.29
N THR A 102 1.15 -2.41 11.55
CA THR A 102 0.73 -3.81 11.60
C THR A 102 1.53 -4.60 10.56
N VAL A 103 2.26 -5.62 10.99
CA VAL A 103 3.11 -6.45 10.11
C VAL A 103 2.61 -7.88 10.15
N LEU A 104 2.34 -8.44 8.97
CA LEU A 104 2.03 -9.86 8.79
C LEU A 104 3.27 -10.56 8.23
N GLN A 105 3.75 -11.56 8.97
CA GLN A 105 4.86 -12.40 8.54
C GLN A 105 4.52 -13.87 8.82
N GLY A 106 4.48 -14.69 7.77
CA GLY A 106 4.05 -16.08 7.87
C GLY A 106 2.57 -16.16 8.25
N ASP A 107 2.27 -16.64 9.44
CA ASP A 107 0.92 -16.73 10.02
C ASP A 107 0.72 -15.78 11.21
N ILE A 108 1.68 -14.89 11.48
CA ILE A 108 1.67 -14.03 12.68
C ILE A 108 1.48 -12.56 12.30
N LEU A 109 0.44 -11.95 12.88
CA LEU A 109 0.19 -10.51 12.81
C LEU A 109 0.73 -9.83 14.07
N ARG A 110 1.60 -8.83 13.91
CA ARG A 110 2.24 -8.10 15.02
C ARG A 110 2.08 -6.60 14.86
N LYS A 111 2.14 -5.88 15.98
CA LYS A 111 2.34 -4.43 15.98
C LYS A 111 3.80 -4.13 16.28
N GLU A 112 4.45 -3.41 15.38
CA GLU A 112 5.84 -3.01 15.48
C GLU A 112 5.93 -1.49 15.54
N ASP A 113 6.99 -0.95 16.15
CA ASP A 113 7.28 0.48 16.10
C ASP A 113 7.60 0.89 14.64
N PHE A 114 6.93 1.93 14.15
CA PHE A 114 7.07 2.35 12.75
C PHE A 114 8.47 2.87 12.45
N GLU A 115 9.03 3.67 13.35
CA GLU A 115 10.33 4.29 13.17
C GLU A 115 11.42 3.21 13.13
N GLU A 116 11.41 2.30 14.12
CA GLU A 116 12.36 1.19 14.16
C GLU A 116 12.24 0.31 12.91
N TYR A 117 11.03 -0.09 12.53
CA TYR A 117 10.83 -0.95 11.36
C TYR A 117 11.29 -0.27 10.07
N PHE A 118 10.98 1.02 9.90
CA PHE A 118 11.42 1.81 8.77
C PHE A 118 12.95 1.89 8.69
N PHE A 119 13.64 2.09 9.82
CA PHE A 119 15.10 2.07 9.87
C PHE A 119 15.68 0.72 9.48
N ARG A 120 15.07 -0.40 9.90
CA ARG A 120 15.48 -1.75 9.45
C ARG A 120 15.41 -1.87 7.93
N ILE A 121 14.34 -1.38 7.30
CA ILE A 121 14.19 -1.35 5.84
C ILE A 121 15.27 -0.48 5.20
N LYS A 122 15.51 0.71 5.74
CA LYS A 122 16.51 1.65 5.22
C LYS A 122 17.92 1.05 5.21
N GLU A 123 18.28 0.33 6.27
CA GLU A 123 19.61 -0.28 6.42
C GLU A 123 19.77 -1.58 5.62
N ARG A 124 18.76 -2.45 5.64
CA ARG A 124 18.90 -3.85 5.20
C ARG A 124 18.01 -4.20 4.01
N GLY A 125 17.13 -3.30 3.59
CA GLY A 125 16.10 -3.57 2.62
C GLY A 125 14.93 -4.35 3.21
N CYS A 126 14.13 -4.93 2.32
CA CYS A 126 12.95 -5.69 2.69
C CYS A 126 13.20 -7.18 2.51
N THR A 127 13.02 -7.93 3.59
CA THR A 127 13.17 -9.37 3.72
C THR A 127 12.07 -9.92 4.60
#